data_AF-A0A5N4AQ44-F1
#
_entry.id   AF-A0A5N4AQ44-F1
#
_cell.length_a   1.000
_cell.length_b   1.000
_cell.length_c   1.000
_cell.angle_alpha   90.00
_cell.angle_beta   90.00
_cell.angle_gamma   90.00
#
_symmetry.space_group_name_H-M   'P 1'
#
loop_
_entity.id
_entity.type
_entity.pdbx_description
1 polymer ?
#
loop_
_entity_poly.entity_id
_entity_poly.type
_entity_poly.pdbx_seq_one_letter_code
_entity_poly.pdbx_strand_id
1 'polypeptide(L)'
;MWGRALLLVLVIAFTADGEGVQESSSYDAQLKVGRSIDIFTRYGYLSLSMKVVPRNESDSNWIFREPTVDVFTDINPLIIRPQLAGKKTVFEGDFHMEFCDNLRQLLQAYFRDFTFERLQRPWRAFAASWTQDNISKYLGINSSYVHGDHCYVLVRLSRFRDTAKLSRLPNNISISEMVEREIDNVRVGDVTSVLVFMRKYGSHFINSFVTGNSLYQ
;
A
#
# COMPACT_ATOMS: atom_id res chain seq x y z
N MET A 1 22.01 28.27 -69.21
CA MET A 1 22.22 28.99 -67.94
C MET A 1 20.85 29.07 -67.25
N TRP A 2 20.43 28.04 -66.52
CA TRP A 2 20.58 27.91 -65.06
C TRP A 2 20.02 29.11 -64.29
N GLY A 3 18.97 28.92 -63.47
CA GLY A 3 18.60 29.99 -62.53
C GLY A 3 17.27 29.91 -61.80
N ARG A 4 16.97 28.79 -61.14
CA ARG A 4 16.25 28.70 -59.85
C ARG A 4 14.77 29.15 -59.74
N ALA A 5 13.95 28.14 -59.51
CA ALA A 5 12.69 28.20 -58.78
C ALA A 5 12.87 28.76 -57.35
N LEU A 6 11.84 29.46 -56.86
CA LEU A 6 11.65 29.70 -55.43
C LEU A 6 10.19 29.43 -55.12
N LEU A 7 9.95 28.18 -54.70
CA LEU A 7 8.68 27.62 -54.29
C LEU A 7 8.58 27.88 -52.78
N LEU A 8 7.68 28.76 -52.36
CA LEU A 8 7.37 29.01 -50.96
C LEU A 8 6.62 27.79 -50.41
N VAL A 9 7.36 26.85 -49.83
CA VAL A 9 6.80 25.75 -49.02
C VAL A 9 6.55 26.30 -47.62
N LEU A 10 5.28 26.46 -47.28
CA LEU A 10 4.81 26.79 -45.95
C LEU A 10 4.92 25.52 -45.09
N VAL A 11 6.05 25.35 -44.40
CA VAL A 11 6.24 24.27 -43.43
C VAL A 11 5.41 24.61 -42.19
N ILE A 12 4.25 23.97 -42.07
CA ILE A 12 3.53 23.87 -40.81
C ILE A 12 4.37 22.99 -39.90
N ALA A 13 5.07 23.61 -38.94
CA ALA A 13 5.71 22.89 -37.86
C ALA A 13 4.63 22.20 -37.04
N PHE A 14 4.48 20.89 -37.24
CA PHE A 14 3.89 20.02 -36.23
C PHE A 14 4.80 20.10 -35.01
N THR A 15 4.42 20.92 -34.03
CA THR A 15 4.89 20.68 -32.66
C THR A 15 4.30 19.34 -32.28
N ALA A 16 5.17 18.34 -32.24
CA ALA A 16 4.94 17.12 -31.50
C ALA A 16 4.65 17.54 -30.06
N ASP A 17 3.37 17.68 -29.73
CA ASP A 17 2.93 17.55 -28.36
C ASP A 17 3.43 16.18 -27.94
N GLY A 18 4.48 16.19 -27.13
CA GLY A 18 4.94 15.03 -26.43
C GLY A 18 3.75 14.53 -25.63
N GLU A 19 3.09 13.50 -26.15
CA GLU A 19 2.42 12.53 -25.32
C GLU A 19 3.47 12.08 -24.31
N GLY A 20 3.47 12.74 -23.16
CA GLY A 20 4.05 12.20 -21.95
C GLY A 20 3.35 10.87 -21.78
N VAL A 21 4.02 9.80 -22.21
CA VAL A 21 3.74 8.45 -21.77
C VAL A 21 3.84 8.55 -20.26
N GLN A 22 2.68 8.74 -19.65
CA GLN A 22 2.51 8.67 -18.23
C GLN A 22 2.86 7.22 -17.92
N GLU A 23 4.09 7.00 -17.48
CA GLU A 23 4.49 5.78 -16.79
C GLU A 23 3.48 5.63 -15.65
N SER A 24 2.39 4.94 -15.93
CA SER A 24 1.49 4.37 -14.94
C SER A 24 2.31 3.29 -14.26
N SER A 25 3.16 3.76 -13.37
CA SER A 25 4.13 2.97 -12.67
C SER A 25 3.40 1.81 -12.01
N SER A 26 3.96 0.60 -12.09
CA SER A 26 3.42 -0.65 -11.51
C SER A 26 2.82 -0.48 -10.09
N TYR A 27 3.36 0.47 -9.33
CA TYR A 27 2.83 0.98 -8.05
C TYR A 27 1.31 1.26 -8.05
N ASP A 28 0.82 2.02 -9.02
CA ASP A 28 -0.60 2.44 -9.11
C ASP A 28 -1.50 1.27 -9.51
N ALA A 29 -0.95 0.24 -10.17
CA ALA A 29 -1.73 -0.91 -10.58
C ALA A 29 -2.13 -1.77 -9.37
N GLN A 30 -1.26 -1.91 -8.37
CA GLN A 30 -1.47 -2.83 -7.24
C GLN A 30 -2.16 -2.17 -6.03
N LEU A 31 -1.81 -0.93 -5.68
CA LEU A 31 -2.40 -0.22 -4.54
C LEU A 31 -3.63 0.59 -5.00
N LYS A 32 -4.80 -0.04 -4.93
CA LYS A 32 -6.09 0.64 -5.17
C LYS A 32 -7.09 0.22 -4.11
N VAL A 33 -7.92 1.16 -3.67
CA VAL A 33 -9.01 0.83 -2.77
C VAL A 33 -10.00 -0.11 -3.45
N GLY A 34 -10.61 -1.00 -2.69
CA GLY A 34 -11.56 -2.02 -3.18
C GLY A 34 -10.90 -3.26 -3.79
N ARG A 35 -9.58 -3.24 -4.06
CA ARG A 35 -8.86 -4.47 -4.40
C ARG A 35 -8.64 -5.33 -3.16
N SER A 36 -8.73 -6.64 -3.37
CA SER A 36 -8.57 -7.67 -2.35
C SER A 36 -7.16 -8.22 -2.27
N ILE A 37 -6.76 -8.65 -1.07
CA ILE A 37 -5.49 -9.26 -0.72
C ILE A 37 -5.70 -10.40 0.28
N ASP A 38 -4.94 -11.48 0.14
CA ASP A 38 -4.87 -12.53 1.16
C ASP A 38 -3.79 -12.21 2.19
N ILE A 39 -4.20 -11.76 3.38
CA ILE A 39 -3.27 -11.47 4.47
C ILE A 39 -2.94 -12.70 5.31
N PHE A 40 -3.75 -13.76 5.24
CA PHE A 40 -3.62 -14.92 6.12
C PHE A 40 -2.54 -15.87 5.66
N THR A 41 -2.33 -16.01 4.34
CA THR A 41 -1.26 -16.84 3.79
C THR A 41 0.13 -16.47 4.34
N ARG A 42 0.33 -15.22 4.78
CA ARG A 42 1.58 -14.76 5.39
C ARG A 42 1.38 -14.02 6.71
N TYR A 43 0.34 -14.36 7.47
CA TYR A 43 0.15 -13.78 8.79
C TYR A 43 1.38 -14.04 9.67
N GLY A 44 1.92 -12.99 10.28
CA GLY A 44 3.17 -13.04 11.06
C GLY A 44 4.41 -12.69 10.25
N TYR A 45 4.36 -12.81 8.92
CA TYR A 45 5.43 -12.53 7.96
C TYR A 45 4.97 -11.56 6.86
N LEU A 46 3.91 -10.77 7.11
CA LEU A 46 3.31 -9.91 6.07
C LEU A 46 4.28 -8.82 5.61
N SER A 47 5.36 -8.54 6.35
CA SER A 47 6.40 -7.65 5.86
C SER A 47 7.11 -8.18 4.62
N LEU A 48 7.12 -9.51 4.37
CA LEU A 48 7.63 -10.09 3.13
C LEU A 48 6.80 -9.68 1.92
N SER A 49 5.51 -9.46 2.15
CA SER A 49 4.46 -9.21 1.17
C SER A 49 4.21 -7.74 0.93
N MET A 50 4.25 -6.97 2.01
CA MET A 50 3.95 -5.55 2.03
C MET A 50 5.19 -4.80 2.48
N LYS A 51 5.58 -3.79 1.72
CA LYS A 51 6.75 -2.97 2.01
C LYS A 51 6.46 -2.03 3.19
N VAL A 52 6.78 -2.51 4.39
CA VAL A 52 6.58 -1.78 5.65
C VAL A 52 7.88 -1.52 6.41
N VAL A 53 9.00 -2.04 5.93
CA VAL A 53 10.34 -1.81 6.48
C VAL A 53 11.31 -1.49 5.34
N PRO A 54 12.35 -0.67 5.59
CA PRO A 54 13.38 -0.44 4.61
C PRO A 54 14.13 -1.75 4.33
N ARG A 55 14.37 -2.02 3.04
CA ARG A 55 15.18 -3.16 2.61
C ARG A 55 16.17 -2.73 1.55
N ASN A 56 17.35 -3.32 1.59
CA ASN A 56 18.35 -3.19 0.54
C ASN A 56 18.03 -4.17 -0.58
N GLU A 57 16.99 -3.86 -1.36
CA GLU A 57 16.54 -4.66 -2.49
C GLU A 57 16.74 -3.87 -3.79
N SER A 58 17.12 -4.55 -4.87
CA SER A 58 17.37 -3.93 -6.18
C SER A 58 16.12 -3.34 -6.82
N ASP A 59 14.96 -3.93 -6.54
CA ASP A 59 13.66 -3.43 -6.97
C ASP A 59 13.00 -2.67 -5.81
N SER A 60 13.07 -1.35 -5.88
CA SER A 60 12.44 -0.46 -4.91
C SER A 60 10.97 -0.16 -5.24
N ASN A 61 10.45 -0.67 -6.37
CA ASN A 61 9.22 -0.17 -6.98
C ASN A 61 7.93 -0.89 -6.60
N TRP A 62 7.98 -1.82 -5.66
CA TRP A 62 6.80 -2.58 -5.23
C TRP A 62 6.31 -2.11 -3.85
N ILE A 63 4.98 -2.13 -3.67
CA ILE A 63 4.32 -1.96 -2.36
C ILE A 63 3.81 -3.32 -1.88
N PHE A 64 3.19 -4.09 -2.77
CA PHE A 64 2.78 -5.47 -2.54
C PHE A 64 3.58 -6.41 -3.47
N ARG A 65 4.04 -7.55 -2.96
CA ARG A 65 4.60 -8.61 -3.81
C ARG A 65 3.51 -9.53 -4.34
N GLU A 66 2.47 -9.71 -3.55
CA GLU A 66 1.31 -10.52 -3.88
C GLU A 66 0.37 -9.71 -4.78
N PRO A 67 -0.22 -10.36 -5.80
CA PRO A 67 -1.19 -9.71 -6.66
C PRO A 67 -2.43 -9.33 -5.85
N THR A 68 -2.95 -8.13 -6.10
CA THR A 68 -4.25 -7.70 -5.59
C THR A 68 -5.34 -7.97 -6.64
N VAL A 69 -6.54 -8.33 -6.20
CA VAL A 69 -7.62 -8.79 -7.11
C VAL A 69 -8.81 -7.82 -7.06
N ASP A 70 -9.37 -7.49 -8.21
CA ASP A 70 -10.58 -6.65 -8.28
C ASP A 70 -11.82 -7.50 -7.95
N VAL A 71 -12.40 -7.26 -6.77
CA VAL A 71 -13.58 -8.01 -6.29
C VAL A 71 -14.89 -7.26 -6.45
N PHE A 72 -14.82 -5.93 -6.54
CA PHE A 72 -15.98 -5.07 -6.76
C PHE A 72 -15.94 -4.45 -8.15
N THR A 73 -17.11 -4.15 -8.70
CA THR A 73 -17.28 -3.34 -9.91
C THR A 73 -17.89 -1.98 -9.54
N ASP A 74 -17.61 -0.96 -10.36
CA ASP A 74 -18.20 0.38 -10.25
C ASP A 74 -18.01 1.10 -8.90
N ILE A 75 -16.87 0.88 -8.24
CA ILE A 75 -16.57 1.51 -6.94
C ILE A 75 -16.12 2.98 -7.03
N ASN A 76 -15.80 3.49 -8.22
CA ASN A 76 -15.25 4.85 -8.40
C ASN A 76 -16.07 5.95 -7.71
N PRO A 77 -17.42 5.96 -7.77
CA PRO A 77 -18.23 6.97 -7.06
C PRO A 77 -18.12 6.89 -5.53
N LEU A 78 -17.68 5.75 -5.00
CA LEU A 78 -17.52 5.51 -3.57
C LEU A 78 -16.13 5.92 -3.05
N ILE A 79 -15.17 6.22 -3.94
CA ILE A 79 -13.82 6.59 -3.58
C ILE A 79 -13.77 8.06 -3.19
N ILE A 80 -13.43 8.32 -1.93
CA ILE A 80 -13.15 9.64 -1.40
C ILE A 80 -11.64 9.86 -1.46
N ARG A 81 -11.22 10.90 -2.17
CA ARG A 81 -9.84 11.40 -2.16
C ARG A 81 -9.83 12.76 -1.45
N PRO A 82 -9.42 12.82 -0.17
CA PRO A 82 -9.23 14.08 0.51
C PRO A 82 -8.29 14.97 -0.31
N GLN A 83 -8.69 16.21 -0.56
CA GLN A 83 -7.77 17.15 -1.19
C GLN A 83 -6.64 17.44 -0.21
N LEU A 84 -5.44 17.01 -0.59
CA LEU A 84 -4.19 17.49 0.02
C LEU A 84 -4.18 19.02 -0.11
N ALA A 85 -3.96 19.72 1.00
CA ALA A 85 -4.20 21.17 1.13
C ALA A 85 -3.56 21.96 -0.03
N GLY A 86 -4.37 22.77 -0.73
CA GLY A 86 -3.99 23.38 -2.00
C GLY A 86 -2.76 24.31 -1.93
N LYS A 87 -1.84 24.16 -2.91
CA LYS A 87 -0.76 25.05 -3.43
C LYS A 87 0.06 25.97 -2.49
N LYS A 88 -0.17 26.04 -1.18
CA LYS A 88 0.53 26.94 -0.24
C LYS A 88 1.05 26.27 1.03
N THR A 89 0.96 24.96 1.17
CA THR A 89 1.58 24.21 2.26
C THR A 89 2.97 23.74 1.81
N VAL A 90 4.03 24.23 2.48
CA VAL A 90 5.42 23.82 2.21
C VAL A 90 5.64 22.34 2.59
N PHE A 91 4.84 21.84 3.53
CA PHE A 91 4.87 20.48 4.01
C PHE A 91 3.45 20.03 4.37
N GLU A 92 3.07 18.84 3.91
CA GLU A 92 1.82 18.18 4.28
C GLU A 92 2.17 16.77 4.75
N GLY A 93 1.96 16.54 6.04
CA GLY A 93 2.55 15.42 6.72
C GLY A 93 2.27 15.44 8.21
N ASP A 94 2.83 14.48 8.92
CA ASP A 94 2.70 14.35 10.35
C ASP A 94 4.06 14.19 11.03
N PHE A 95 4.16 14.73 12.23
CA PHE A 95 5.26 14.46 13.15
C PHE A 95 4.65 13.83 14.40
N HIS A 96 5.14 12.64 14.75
CA HIS A 96 4.66 11.90 15.91
C HIS A 96 5.87 11.44 16.74
N MET A 97 5.77 11.62 18.06
CA MET A 97 6.74 11.12 19.01
C MET A 97 6.03 10.27 20.05
N GLU A 98 6.57 9.11 20.36
CA GLU A 98 5.96 8.17 21.29
C GLU A 98 6.95 7.52 22.22
N PHE A 99 6.66 7.59 23.52
CA PHE A 99 7.41 6.92 24.57
C PHE A 99 6.84 5.52 24.78
N CYS A 100 7.70 4.52 24.66
CA CYS A 100 7.37 3.11 24.74
C CYS A 100 8.14 2.47 25.90
N ASP A 101 7.45 1.81 26.83
CA ASP A 101 8.09 1.22 28.01
C ASP A 101 8.92 -0.04 27.69
N ASN A 102 8.66 -0.66 26.54
CA ASN A 102 9.32 -1.88 26.11
C ASN A 102 9.20 -2.09 24.59
N LEU A 103 9.89 -3.10 24.10
CA LEU A 103 9.97 -3.41 22.67
C LEU A 103 8.60 -3.72 22.04
N ARG A 104 7.68 -4.32 22.81
CA ARG A 104 6.33 -4.60 22.32
C ARG A 104 5.57 -3.31 22.05
N GLN A 105 5.64 -2.34 22.95
CA GLN A 105 5.03 -1.03 22.74
C GLN A 105 5.67 -0.30 21.56
N LEU A 106 6.99 -0.41 21.37
CA LEU A 106 7.66 0.15 20.19
C LEU A 106 7.10 -0.42 18.88
N LEU A 107 6.93 -1.74 18.78
CA LEU A 107 6.33 -2.37 17.60
C LEU A 107 4.86 -1.97 17.41
N GLN A 108 4.11 -1.79 18.51
CA GLN A 108 2.74 -1.28 18.44
C GLN A 108 2.69 0.15 17.90
N ALA A 109 3.60 1.02 18.35
CA ALA A 109 3.73 2.39 17.89
C ALA A 109 4.13 2.44 16.41
N TYR A 110 5.12 1.64 16.01
CA TYR A 110 5.62 1.57 14.63
C TYR A 110 4.51 1.18 13.63
N PHE A 111 3.67 0.21 13.99
CA PHE A 111 2.60 -0.29 13.13
C PHE A 111 1.22 0.31 13.41
N ARG A 112 1.14 1.43 14.14
CA ARG A 112 -0.14 2.02 14.56
C ARG A 112 -1.08 2.33 13.40
N ASP A 113 -0.55 2.86 12.30
CA ASP A 113 -1.35 3.30 11.17
C ASP A 113 -1.86 2.13 10.30
N PHE A 114 -1.45 0.90 10.62
CA PHE A 114 -1.92 -0.30 9.95
C PHE A 114 -3.08 -0.92 10.74
N THR A 115 -4.21 -1.15 10.06
CA THR A 115 -5.38 -1.77 10.65
C THR A 115 -5.92 -2.84 9.72
N PHE A 116 -6.38 -3.95 10.31
CA PHE A 116 -7.04 -5.04 9.59
C PHE A 116 -8.34 -5.36 10.33
N GLU A 117 -9.42 -5.56 9.58
CA GLU A 117 -10.70 -5.93 10.19
C GLU A 117 -10.52 -7.21 11.01
N ARG A 118 -11.13 -7.25 12.20
CA ARG A 118 -11.11 -8.41 13.12
C ARG A 118 -9.73 -8.78 13.67
N LEU A 119 -8.68 -8.00 13.41
CA LEU A 119 -7.37 -8.21 14.01
C LEU A 119 -7.09 -7.23 15.14
N GLN A 120 -7.03 -7.74 16.37
CA GLN A 120 -6.82 -6.93 17.58
C GLN A 120 -5.39 -6.37 17.72
N ARG A 121 -4.41 -7.01 17.07
CA ARG A 121 -2.99 -6.62 17.17
C ARG A 121 -2.35 -6.56 15.78
N PRO A 122 -2.60 -5.49 15.00
CA PRO A 122 -2.12 -5.36 13.62
C PRO A 122 -0.61 -5.57 13.46
N TRP A 123 0.19 -5.05 14.39
CA TRP A 123 1.65 -5.21 14.40
C TRP A 123 2.10 -6.68 14.33
N ARG A 124 1.31 -7.61 14.87
CA ARG A 124 1.62 -9.05 14.82
C ARG A 124 1.51 -9.63 13.42
N ALA A 125 0.68 -9.07 12.54
CA ALA A 125 0.62 -9.54 11.15
C ALA A 125 1.97 -9.37 10.45
N PHE A 126 2.75 -8.36 10.82
CA PHE A 126 4.04 -8.06 10.23
C PHE A 126 5.22 -8.65 11.01
N ALA A 127 5.24 -8.44 12.33
CA ALA A 127 6.44 -8.61 13.15
C ALA A 127 6.40 -9.81 14.10
N ALA A 128 5.32 -10.60 14.12
CA ALA A 128 5.24 -11.75 15.05
C ALA A 128 6.32 -12.80 14.81
N SER A 129 6.89 -12.85 13.60
CA SER A 129 7.97 -13.76 13.24
C SER A 129 9.38 -13.17 13.27
N TRP A 130 9.49 -11.86 13.53
CA TRP A 130 10.80 -11.23 13.49
C TRP A 130 11.64 -11.69 14.66
N THR A 131 12.86 -12.12 14.37
CA THR A 131 13.88 -12.35 15.38
C THR A 131 14.35 -11.00 15.94
N GLN A 132 15.00 -11.01 17.11
CA GLN A 132 15.55 -9.79 17.70
C GLN A 132 16.57 -9.11 16.78
N ASP A 133 17.37 -9.90 16.04
CA ASP A 133 18.30 -9.37 15.02
C ASP A 133 17.59 -8.69 13.84
N ASN A 134 16.45 -9.25 13.39
CA ASN A 134 15.67 -8.62 12.34
C ASN A 134 15.02 -7.33 12.83
N ILE A 135 14.54 -7.30 14.08
CA ILE A 135 14.01 -6.09 14.71
C ILE A 135 15.09 -5.01 14.77
N SER A 136 16.29 -5.33 15.26
CA SER A 136 17.39 -4.35 15.36
C SER A 136 17.77 -3.81 13.99
N LYS A 137 17.84 -4.69 12.97
CA LYS A 137 18.13 -4.30 11.59
C LYS A 137 17.04 -3.42 10.96
N TYR A 138 15.77 -3.77 11.11
CA TYR A 138 14.66 -3.03 10.50
C TYR A 138 14.41 -1.68 11.18
N LEU A 139 14.63 -1.59 12.49
CA LEU A 139 14.49 -0.35 13.26
C LEU A 139 15.77 0.49 13.28
N GLY A 140 16.90 -0.03 12.80
CA GLY A 140 18.16 0.70 12.76
C GLY A 140 18.80 0.93 14.13
N ILE A 141 18.49 0.08 15.11
CA ILE A 141 19.04 0.15 16.47
C ILE A 141 20.05 -0.96 16.71
N ASN A 142 20.97 -0.77 17.67
CA ASN A 142 21.92 -1.83 18.03
C ASN A 142 21.18 -3.04 18.63
N SER A 143 21.60 -4.26 18.29
CA SER A 143 20.99 -5.49 18.81
C SER A 143 21.03 -5.57 20.34
N SER A 144 22.02 -4.95 21.00
CA SER A 144 22.08 -4.87 22.47
C SER A 144 20.84 -4.20 23.06
N TYR A 145 20.25 -3.22 22.36
CA TYR A 145 19.04 -2.53 22.80
C TYR A 145 17.74 -3.31 22.52
N VAL A 146 17.82 -4.51 21.95
CA VAL A 146 16.67 -5.39 21.70
C VAL A 146 16.64 -6.57 22.68
N HIS A 147 17.80 -7.00 23.17
CA HIS A 147 17.95 -8.18 24.04
C HIS A 147 17.80 -7.86 25.55
N GLY A 148 17.47 -6.62 25.92
CA GLY A 148 17.35 -6.17 27.31
C GLY A 148 16.10 -5.33 27.59
N ASP A 149 15.93 -4.93 28.85
CA ASP A 149 14.81 -4.09 29.30
C ASP A 149 15.15 -2.61 29.08
N HIS A 150 14.69 -2.09 27.94
CA HIS A 150 14.86 -0.69 27.57
C HIS A 150 13.52 -0.03 27.31
N CYS A 151 13.45 1.26 27.61
CA CYS A 151 12.41 2.14 27.09
C CYS A 151 12.87 2.71 25.75
N TYR A 152 11.92 3.00 24.87
CA TYR A 152 12.18 3.52 23.53
C TYR A 152 11.40 4.80 23.31
N VAL A 153 11.90 5.63 22.42
CA VAL A 153 11.15 6.75 21.86
C VAL A 153 11.10 6.55 20.37
N LEU A 154 9.90 6.39 19.81
CA LEU A 154 9.70 6.35 18.37
C LEU A 154 9.45 7.76 17.87
N VAL A 155 10.28 8.23 16.94
CA VAL A 155 10.05 9.48 16.23
C VAL A 155 9.70 9.16 14.78
N ARG A 156 8.52 9.58 14.34
CA ARG A 156 8.03 9.42 12.96
C ARG A 156 7.76 10.78 12.35
N LEU A 157 8.32 11.01 11.17
CA LEU A 157 8.01 12.16 10.32
C LEU A 157 7.53 11.64 8.96
N SER A 158 6.27 11.84 8.60
CA SER A 158 5.75 11.45 7.29
C SER A 158 5.39 12.65 6.45
N ARG A 159 5.59 12.54 5.13
CA ARG A 159 5.11 13.46 4.11
C ARG A 159 4.17 12.70 3.19
N PHE A 160 2.91 13.09 3.17
CA PHE A 160 1.87 12.40 2.40
C PHE A 160 1.92 12.80 0.91
N ARG A 161 1.55 11.85 0.04
CA ARG A 161 1.56 12.02 -1.44
C ARG A 161 0.21 11.71 -2.07
N ASP A 162 -0.40 10.58 -1.74
CA ASP A 162 -1.75 10.22 -2.18
C ASP A 162 -2.54 9.66 -1.00
N THR A 163 -3.85 9.86 -1.04
CA THR A 163 -4.78 9.32 -0.05
C THR A 163 -6.08 8.96 -0.74
N ALA A 164 -6.54 7.75 -0.47
CA ALA A 164 -7.83 7.29 -0.93
C ALA A 164 -8.52 6.49 0.17
N LYS A 165 -9.85 6.61 0.23
CA LYS A 165 -10.68 5.89 1.18
C LYS A 165 -12.01 5.55 0.53
N LEU A 166 -12.49 4.34 0.75
CA LEU A 166 -13.87 3.98 0.42
C LEU A 166 -14.81 4.60 1.44
N SER A 167 -15.87 5.21 0.92
CA SER A 167 -17.08 5.48 1.69
C SER A 167 -17.73 4.16 2.12
N ARG A 168 -18.73 4.25 3.01
CA ARG A 168 -19.45 3.06 3.47
C ARG A 168 -20.03 2.32 2.27
N LEU A 169 -19.63 1.06 2.10
CA LEU A 169 -20.13 0.23 1.00
C LEU A 169 -21.64 0.00 1.17
N PRO A 170 -22.44 0.18 0.10
CA PRO A 170 -23.85 -0.12 0.13
C PRO A 170 -24.07 -1.65 0.15
N ASN A 171 -25.23 -2.09 0.65
CA ASN A 171 -25.55 -3.52 0.73
C ASN A 171 -25.68 -4.19 -0.65
N ASN A 172 -25.94 -3.42 -1.70
CA ASN A 172 -26.11 -3.87 -3.08
C ASN A 172 -24.89 -3.53 -3.96
N ILE A 173 -23.69 -3.52 -3.39
CA ILE A 173 -22.47 -3.29 -4.17
C ILE A 173 -22.30 -4.38 -5.23
N SER A 174 -21.97 -3.96 -6.44
CA SER A 174 -21.71 -4.88 -7.55
C SER A 174 -20.39 -5.62 -7.31
N ILE A 175 -20.44 -6.95 -7.41
CA ILE A 175 -19.29 -7.84 -7.31
C ILE A 175 -18.86 -8.23 -8.73
N SER A 176 -17.57 -8.49 -8.93
CA SER A 176 -17.11 -8.96 -10.25
C SER A 176 -17.68 -10.35 -10.57
N GLU A 177 -18.09 -10.57 -11.82
CA GLU A 177 -18.75 -11.80 -12.27
C GLU A 177 -17.92 -13.07 -11.95
N MET A 178 -16.59 -12.98 -12.03
CA MET A 178 -15.70 -14.10 -11.69
C MET A 178 -15.76 -14.47 -10.20
N VAL A 179 -15.89 -13.48 -9.32
CA VAL A 179 -15.99 -13.68 -7.87
C VAL A 179 -17.37 -14.21 -7.53
N GLU A 180 -18.43 -13.61 -8.09
CA GLU A 180 -19.81 -14.02 -7.87
C GLU A 180 -20.01 -15.51 -8.17
N ARG A 181 -19.53 -15.98 -9.33
CA ARG A 181 -19.59 -17.41 -9.71
C ARG A 181 -18.83 -18.34 -8.75
N GLU A 182 -17.77 -17.86 -8.10
CA GLU A 182 -17.02 -18.69 -7.15
C GLU A 182 -17.64 -18.66 -5.75
N ILE A 183 -18.34 -17.58 -5.37
CA ILE A 183 -19.02 -17.50 -4.06
C ILE A 183 -20.01 -18.66 -3.91
N ASP A 184 -20.72 -19.03 -4.97
CA ASP A 184 -21.66 -20.17 -4.97
C ASP A 184 -20.98 -21.53 -4.72
N ASN A 185 -19.68 -21.62 -4.97
CA ASN A 185 -18.88 -22.83 -4.69
C ASN A 185 -18.39 -22.90 -3.25
N VAL A 186 -18.48 -21.81 -2.47
CA VAL A 186 -18.03 -21.77 -1.09
C VAL A 186 -19.09 -22.39 -0.18
N ARG A 187 -18.73 -23.46 0.53
CA ARG A 187 -19.65 -24.21 1.41
C ARG A 187 -19.32 -23.94 2.87
N VAL A 188 -20.31 -23.47 3.62
CA VAL A 188 -20.17 -23.26 5.07
C VAL A 188 -19.83 -24.58 5.75
N GLY A 189 -18.77 -24.60 6.54
CA GLY A 189 -18.26 -25.80 7.22
C GLY A 189 -17.21 -26.58 6.42
N ASP A 190 -17.07 -26.33 5.11
CA ASP A 190 -15.98 -26.88 4.29
C ASP A 190 -14.79 -25.91 4.26
N VAL A 191 -13.84 -26.14 5.17
CA VAL A 191 -12.61 -25.36 5.29
C VAL A 191 -11.83 -25.30 3.97
N THR A 192 -11.85 -26.38 3.18
CA THR A 192 -11.08 -26.42 1.93
C THR A 192 -11.66 -25.45 0.91
N SER A 193 -12.99 -25.45 0.75
CA SER A 193 -13.67 -24.52 -0.17
C SER A 193 -13.37 -23.06 0.17
N VAL A 194 -13.40 -22.71 1.46
CA VAL A 194 -13.10 -21.37 1.96
C VAL A 194 -11.65 -20.98 1.72
N LEU A 195 -10.70 -21.87 2.01
CA LEU A 195 -9.28 -21.59 1.80
C LEU A 195 -8.93 -21.45 0.32
N VAL A 196 -9.56 -22.22 -0.57
CA VAL A 196 -9.37 -22.09 -2.02
C VAL A 196 -9.88 -20.73 -2.51
N PHE A 197 -11.08 -20.32 -2.07
CA PHE A 197 -11.62 -19.01 -2.39
C PHE A 197 -10.69 -17.87 -1.90
N MET A 198 -10.25 -17.93 -0.65
CA MET A 198 -9.39 -16.90 -0.06
C MET A 198 -8.04 -16.78 -0.76
N ARG A 199 -7.44 -17.89 -1.15
CA ARG A 199 -6.16 -17.87 -1.90
C ARG A 199 -6.31 -17.24 -3.28
N LYS A 200 -7.49 -17.37 -3.91
CA LYS A 200 -7.75 -16.88 -5.27
C LYS A 200 -8.21 -15.42 -5.28
N TYR A 201 -9.07 -15.04 -4.36
CA TYR A 201 -9.75 -13.74 -4.35
C TYR A 201 -9.40 -12.87 -3.15
N GLY A 202 -8.56 -13.35 -2.24
CA GLY A 202 -8.15 -12.64 -1.03
C GLY A 202 -9.09 -12.84 0.15
N SER A 203 -8.68 -12.26 1.27
CA SER A 203 -9.35 -12.36 2.56
C SER A 203 -9.89 -11.02 3.06
N HIS A 204 -9.28 -9.92 2.61
CA HIS A 204 -9.56 -8.55 2.99
C HIS A 204 -9.41 -7.67 1.75
N PHE A 205 -10.11 -6.55 1.71
CA PHE A 205 -9.89 -5.53 0.69
C PHE A 205 -9.29 -4.25 1.28
N ILE A 206 -8.63 -3.48 0.43
CA ILE A 206 -8.03 -2.20 0.81
C ILE A 206 -9.17 -1.19 0.96
N ASN A 207 -9.54 -0.88 2.19
CA ASN A 207 -10.56 0.13 2.47
C ASN A 207 -10.02 1.56 2.30
N SER A 208 -8.78 1.80 2.72
CA SER A 208 -8.13 3.10 2.63
C SER A 208 -6.62 2.95 2.67
N PHE A 209 -5.92 3.92 2.09
CA PHE A 209 -4.48 4.03 2.20
C PHE A 209 -4.03 5.50 2.23
N VAL A 210 -2.84 5.71 2.77
CA VAL A 210 -2.05 6.93 2.64
C VAL A 210 -0.68 6.51 2.14
N THR A 211 -0.20 7.11 1.05
CA THR A 211 1.16 6.91 0.55
C THR A 211 1.99 8.15 0.78
N GLY A 212 3.30 8.00 0.73
CA GLY A 212 4.22 9.10 0.98
C GLY A 212 5.60 8.60 1.35
N ASN A 213 6.41 9.51 1.84
CA ASN A 213 7.70 9.20 2.43
C ASN A 213 7.57 9.30 3.95
N SER A 214 8.09 8.33 4.69
CA SER A 214 8.18 8.39 6.14
C SER A 214 9.61 8.12 6.60
N LEU A 215 10.04 8.89 7.59
CA LEU A 215 11.28 8.68 8.33
C LEU A 215 10.93 8.21 9.73
N TYR A 216 11.60 7.15 10.17
CA TYR A 216 11.50 6.59 11.51
C TYR A 216 12.87 6.64 12.18
N GLN A 217 12.91 7.04 13.45
CA GLN A 217 14.10 7.04 14.30
C GLN A 217 13.74 6.53 15.71
#